data_AF-A0A7V2AC18-F1
#
_entry.id   AF-A0A7V2AC18-F1
#
_cell.length_a   1.000
_cell.length_b   1.000
_cell.length_c   1.000
_cell.angle_alpha   90.00
_cell.angle_beta   90.00
_cell.angle_gamma   90.00
#
_symmetry.space_group_name_H-M   'P 1'
#
loop_
_entity.id
_entity.type
_entity.pdbx_description
1 polymer ?
#
loop_
_entity_poly.entity_id
_entity_poly.type
_entity_poly.pdbx_seq_one_letter_code
_entity_poly.pdbx_strand_id
1 'polypeptide(L)'
;MGSTMRPNRPMTAAARLAALLFATFALLWQASALAQPELLPADQAFDVKASADEGEIRFDFRVTEGYHLYRDKLVITGEDGLELGDPVLPEAVIDDDPVFGKTPVYKKDFTAVTPVESASGGKATVTVEYQGCSDIHGVCYPPQTRQLTVDLPASAAQGKTS
;
A
#
# COMPACT_ATOMS: atom_id res chain seq x y z
N MET A 1 43.32 50.75 -31.05
CA MET A 1 41.89 50.87 -31.39
C MET A 1 41.65 50.06 -32.64
N GLY A 2 40.77 49.05 -32.63
CA GLY A 2 40.46 48.29 -33.85
C GLY A 2 39.82 46.93 -33.59
N SER A 3 38.69 46.90 -32.87
CA SER A 3 37.90 45.68 -32.74
C SER A 3 37.22 45.39 -34.09
N THR A 4 37.70 44.37 -34.81
CA THR A 4 37.05 43.89 -36.02
C THR A 4 35.80 43.10 -35.66
N MET A 5 34.64 43.67 -35.93
CA MET A 5 33.32 43.05 -35.75
C MET A 5 33.17 41.90 -36.76
N ARG A 6 32.92 40.66 -36.29
CA ARG A 6 32.66 39.49 -37.14
C ARG A 6 31.22 39.55 -37.70
N PRO A 7 30.99 39.20 -38.97
CA PRO A 7 29.65 39.19 -39.55
C PRO A 7 28.85 37.96 -39.08
N ASN A 8 27.59 38.20 -38.72
CA ASN A 8 26.66 37.18 -38.27
C ASN A 8 26.15 36.37 -39.48
N ARG A 9 26.46 35.06 -39.55
CA ARG A 9 26.02 34.21 -40.67
C ARG A 9 24.56 33.78 -40.44
N PRO A 10 23.65 33.99 -41.41
CA PRO A 10 22.26 33.56 -41.26
C PRO A 10 22.20 32.03 -41.20
N MET A 11 21.45 31.49 -40.22
CA MET A 11 21.17 30.05 -40.14
C MET A 11 20.51 29.57 -41.44
N THR A 12 21.03 28.47 -42.00
CA THR A 12 20.47 27.83 -43.19
C THR A 12 19.09 27.22 -42.90
N ALA A 13 18.23 27.13 -43.93
CA ALA A 13 16.87 26.60 -43.79
C ALA A 13 16.84 25.16 -43.21
N ALA A 14 17.85 24.34 -43.52
CA ALA A 14 17.98 22.98 -42.98
C ALA A 14 18.23 22.96 -41.46
N ALA A 15 19.02 23.90 -40.93
CA ALA A 15 19.26 24.03 -39.50
C ALA A 15 18.00 24.47 -38.73
N ARG A 16 17.13 25.28 -39.38
CA ARG A 16 15.82 25.66 -38.82
C ARG A 16 14.84 24.50 -38.80
N LEU A 17 14.81 23.68 -39.85
CA LEU A 17 13.94 22.51 -39.94
C LEU A 17 14.34 21.42 -38.92
N ALA A 18 15.64 21.18 -38.77
CA ALA A 18 16.16 20.24 -37.76
C ALA A 18 15.86 20.72 -36.33
N ALA A 19 16.01 22.01 -36.05
CA ALA A 19 15.66 22.59 -34.74
C ALA A 19 14.14 22.50 -34.45
N LEU A 20 13.29 22.70 -35.46
CA LEU A 20 11.83 22.53 -35.33
C LEU A 20 11.45 21.07 -35.05
N LEU A 21 12.07 20.10 -35.74
CA LEU A 21 11.84 18.68 -35.50
C LEU A 21 12.34 18.22 -34.12
N PHE A 22 13.45 18.77 -33.63
CA PHE A 22 13.95 18.46 -32.29
C PHE A 22 13.06 19.09 -31.20
N ALA A 23 12.57 20.31 -31.42
CA ALA A 23 11.64 20.96 -30.51
C ALA A 23 10.28 20.23 -30.45
N THR A 24 9.73 19.79 -31.58
CA THR A 24 8.48 19.01 -31.59
C THR A 24 8.64 17.64 -30.96
N PHE A 25 9.79 16.97 -31.16
CA PHE A 25 10.11 15.71 -30.48
C PHE A 25 10.26 15.88 -28.96
N ALA A 26 10.89 16.97 -28.50
CA ALA A 26 10.98 17.29 -27.08
C ALA A 26 9.62 17.62 -26.45
N LEU A 27 8.74 18.34 -27.18
CA LEU A 27 7.37 18.62 -26.76
C LEU A 27 6.50 17.36 -26.68
N LEU A 28 6.69 16.40 -27.61
CA LEU A 28 5.99 15.12 -27.60
C LEU A 28 6.44 14.19 -26.44
N TRP A 29 7.71 14.27 -26.01
CA TRP A 29 8.21 13.52 -24.86
C TRP A 29 7.60 14.00 -23.53
N GLN A 30 7.32 15.30 -23.40
CA GLN A 30 6.77 15.88 -22.16
C GLN A 30 5.30 15.54 -21.90
N ALA A 31 4.55 15.09 -22.91
CA ALA A 31 3.13 14.76 -22.77
C ALA A 31 2.86 13.49 -21.95
N SER A 32 3.84 12.58 -21.83
CA SER A 32 3.71 11.32 -21.09
C SER A 32 3.75 11.47 -19.56
N ALA A 33 4.12 12.64 -19.05
CA ALA A 33 4.38 12.87 -17.62
C ALA A 33 3.19 13.44 -16.82
N LEU A 34 2.01 13.60 -17.45
CA LEU A 34 0.85 14.28 -16.85
C LEU A 34 -0.32 13.36 -16.46
N ALA A 35 -0.19 12.04 -16.64
CA ALA A 35 -1.24 11.11 -16.22
C ALA A 35 -1.10 10.81 -14.73
N GLN A 36 -2.08 11.25 -13.93
CA GLN A 36 -2.27 10.75 -12.57
C GLN A 36 -2.58 9.24 -12.64
N PRO A 37 -2.05 8.41 -11.71
CA PRO A 37 -2.42 7.01 -11.65
C PRO A 37 -3.93 6.85 -11.45
N GLU A 38 -4.49 5.73 -11.91
CA GLU A 38 -5.91 5.43 -11.72
C GLU A 38 -6.19 5.03 -10.25
N LEU A 39 -7.37 5.40 -9.74
CA LEU A 39 -7.83 4.98 -8.42
C LEU A 39 -8.05 3.46 -8.42
N LEU A 40 -7.31 2.75 -7.58
CA LEU A 40 -7.39 1.30 -7.48
C LEU A 40 -8.65 0.87 -6.71
N PRO A 41 -9.22 -0.30 -7.01
CA PRO A 41 -10.12 -0.98 -6.09
C PRO A 41 -9.44 -1.30 -4.74
N ALA A 42 -10.22 -1.37 -3.65
CA ALA A 42 -9.67 -1.55 -2.30
C ALA A 42 -8.86 -2.85 -2.14
N ASP A 43 -9.28 -3.93 -2.79
CA ASP A 43 -8.57 -5.22 -2.82
C ASP A 43 -7.26 -5.19 -3.61
N GLN A 44 -7.09 -4.24 -4.52
CA GLN A 44 -5.83 -4.02 -5.24
C GLN A 44 -4.91 -3.05 -4.48
N ALA A 45 -5.50 -2.05 -3.83
CA ALA A 45 -4.77 -1.11 -2.99
C ALA A 45 -4.19 -1.78 -1.73
N PHE A 46 -4.95 -2.71 -1.15
CA PHE A 46 -4.64 -3.40 0.10
C PHE A 46 -4.84 -4.91 -0.06
N ASP A 47 -3.72 -5.65 -0.10
CA ASP A 47 -3.73 -7.12 -0.09
C ASP A 47 -3.33 -7.62 1.31
N VAL A 48 -3.91 -8.73 1.75
CA VAL A 48 -3.60 -9.35 3.05
C VAL A 48 -3.50 -10.85 2.89
N LYS A 49 -2.42 -11.42 3.44
CA LYS A 49 -2.18 -12.87 3.45
C LYS A 49 -1.95 -13.34 4.88
N ALA A 50 -2.46 -14.54 5.19
CA ALA A 50 -2.29 -15.16 6.49
C ALA A 50 -1.41 -16.42 6.36
N SER A 51 -0.54 -16.62 7.33
CA SER A 51 0.22 -17.84 7.53
C SER A 51 0.32 -18.13 9.03
N ALA A 52 0.34 -19.39 9.42
CA ALA A 52 0.45 -19.78 10.83
C ALA A 52 1.75 -20.52 11.07
N ASP A 53 2.40 -20.20 12.18
CA ASP A 53 3.58 -20.90 12.68
C ASP A 53 3.64 -20.80 14.20
N GLU A 54 4.16 -21.84 14.85
CA GLU A 54 4.49 -21.83 16.29
C GLU A 54 3.44 -21.22 17.26
N GLY A 55 2.14 -21.44 17.01
CA GLY A 55 1.07 -20.96 17.89
C GLY A 55 0.66 -19.51 17.66
N GLU A 56 1.08 -18.90 16.57
CA GLU A 56 0.68 -17.55 16.16
C GLU A 56 0.25 -17.54 14.69
N ILE A 57 -0.53 -16.53 14.31
CA ILE A 57 -0.90 -16.26 12.91
C ILE A 57 -0.27 -14.93 12.50
N ARG A 58 0.53 -14.98 11.44
CA ARG A 58 1.15 -13.84 10.79
C ARG A 58 0.26 -13.34 9.66
N PHE A 59 -0.07 -12.05 9.69
CA PHE A 59 -0.83 -11.35 8.66
C PHE A 59 0.07 -10.35 7.94
N ASP A 60 0.37 -10.64 6.67
CA ASP A 60 1.20 -9.81 5.81
C ASP A 60 0.31 -8.89 4.98
N PHE A 61 0.34 -7.60 5.31
CA PHE A 61 -0.38 -6.56 4.60
C PHE A 61 0.52 -5.92 3.56
N ARG A 62 0.03 -5.84 2.33
CA ARG A 62 0.63 -5.07 1.26
C ARG A 62 -0.15 -3.77 1.08
N VAL A 63 0.54 -2.65 1.15
CA VAL A 63 -0.05 -1.32 0.98
C VAL A 63 0.56 -0.67 -0.24
N THR A 64 -0.28 -0.43 -1.26
CA THR A 64 0.18 0.19 -2.50
C THR A 64 0.66 1.62 -2.24
N GLU A 65 1.70 2.05 -2.94
CA GLU A 65 2.20 3.43 -2.84
C GLU A 65 1.10 4.45 -3.16
N GLY A 66 1.00 5.49 -2.34
CA GLY A 66 -0.07 6.49 -2.43
C GLY A 66 -1.38 6.06 -1.76
N TYR A 67 -1.36 4.99 -0.96
CA TYR A 67 -2.47 4.53 -0.12
C TYR A 67 -1.99 4.33 1.32
N HIS A 68 -2.94 4.32 2.26
CA HIS A 68 -2.66 3.99 3.65
C HIS A 68 -3.81 3.22 4.31
N LEU A 69 -3.48 2.45 5.34
CA LEU A 69 -4.42 1.79 6.24
C LEU A 69 -4.42 2.46 7.61
N TYR A 70 -5.58 2.63 8.23
CA TYR A 70 -5.69 3.12 9.60
C TYR A 70 -5.37 2.01 10.60
N ARG A 71 -4.37 2.22 11.45
CA ARG A 71 -3.97 1.24 12.48
C ARG A 71 -5.14 0.89 13.39
N ASP A 72 -5.88 1.90 13.83
CA ASP A 72 -6.96 1.73 14.81
C ASP A 72 -8.27 1.21 14.19
N LYS A 73 -8.28 0.92 12.88
CA LYS A 73 -9.40 0.29 12.16
C LYS A 73 -9.08 -1.13 11.72
N LEU A 74 -7.95 -1.68 12.14
CA LEU A 74 -7.58 -3.05 11.88
C LEU A 74 -8.13 -3.94 13.00
N VAL A 75 -9.01 -4.86 12.64
CA VAL A 75 -9.58 -5.86 13.54
C VAL A 75 -9.36 -7.24 12.94
N ILE A 76 -8.90 -8.18 13.77
CA ILE A 76 -8.66 -9.57 13.36
C ILE A 76 -9.43 -10.46 14.33
N THR A 77 -10.29 -11.32 13.81
CA THR A 77 -11.06 -12.28 14.58
C THR A 77 -10.89 -13.69 14.03
N GLY A 78 -10.87 -14.67 14.93
CA GLY A 78 -10.99 -16.08 14.56
C GLY A 78 -12.45 -16.50 14.46
N GLU A 79 -12.74 -17.44 13.57
CA GLU A 79 -14.05 -18.05 13.40
C GLU A 79 -14.00 -19.55 13.78
N ASP A 80 -15.15 -20.22 13.83
CA ASP A 80 -15.23 -21.70 13.94
C ASP A 80 -14.44 -22.31 15.12
N GLY A 81 -14.40 -21.62 16.26
CA GLY A 81 -13.70 -22.07 17.47
C GLY A 81 -12.20 -21.78 17.50
N LEU A 82 -11.71 -20.90 16.62
CA LEU A 82 -10.40 -20.28 16.74
C LEU A 82 -10.48 -19.06 17.66
N GLU A 83 -9.83 -19.14 18.81
CA GLU A 83 -9.67 -18.01 19.73
C GLU A 83 -8.29 -17.37 19.53
N LEU A 84 -8.27 -16.06 19.33
CA LEU A 84 -7.09 -15.27 19.06
C LEU A 84 -6.88 -14.25 20.18
N GLY A 85 -5.62 -14.03 20.54
CA GLY A 85 -5.23 -12.94 21.41
C GLY A 85 -5.21 -11.60 20.67
N ASP A 86 -4.73 -10.56 21.35
CA ASP A 86 -4.59 -9.24 20.74
C ASP A 86 -3.51 -9.23 19.65
N PRO A 87 -3.77 -8.62 18.47
CA PRO A 87 -2.77 -8.51 17.41
C PRO A 87 -1.63 -7.57 17.84
N VAL A 88 -0.41 -8.08 17.75
CA VAL A 88 0.82 -7.29 17.87
C VAL A 88 1.05 -6.56 16.56
N LEU A 89 0.83 -5.26 16.60
CA LEU A 89 0.97 -4.35 15.47
C LEU A 89 2.28 -3.56 15.57
N PRO A 90 2.99 -3.33 14.45
CA PRO A 90 4.20 -2.52 14.45
C PRO A 90 3.90 -1.04 14.72
N GLU A 91 4.95 -0.25 14.89
CA GLU A 91 4.82 1.20 15.00
C GLU A 91 4.24 1.78 13.70
N ALA A 92 3.22 2.63 13.85
CA ALA A 92 2.59 3.37 12.77
C ALA A 92 3.09 4.81 12.71
N VAL A 93 2.96 5.44 11.55
CA VAL A 93 3.24 6.88 11.41
C VAL A 93 1.97 7.67 11.71
N ILE A 94 2.11 8.82 12.36
CA ILE A 94 0.95 9.72 12.56
C ILE A 94 0.75 10.54 11.29
N ASP A 95 -0.44 10.43 10.72
CA ASP A 95 -0.90 11.24 9.59
C ASP A 95 -1.96 12.25 10.07
N ASP A 96 -2.00 13.43 9.46
CA ASP A 96 -3.00 14.46 9.76
C ASP A 96 -4.09 14.41 8.69
N ASP A 97 -4.99 13.45 8.85
CA ASP A 97 -6.03 13.15 7.87
C ASP A 97 -7.19 14.18 7.98
N PRO A 98 -7.71 14.71 6.85
CA PRO A 98 -8.80 15.68 6.89
C PRO A 98 -10.11 15.17 7.51
N VAL A 99 -10.33 13.86 7.56
CA VAL A 99 -11.56 13.23 8.06
C VAL A 99 -11.43 12.86 9.53
N PHE A 100 -10.29 12.28 9.93
CA PHE A 100 -10.06 11.72 11.26
C PHE A 100 -9.06 12.52 12.11
N GLY A 101 -8.42 13.54 11.55
CA GLY A 101 -7.36 14.32 12.19
C GLY A 101 -6.08 13.50 12.36
N LYS A 102 -5.36 13.76 13.45
CA LYS A 102 -4.11 13.06 13.78
C LYS A 102 -4.39 11.60 14.14
N THR A 103 -4.04 10.68 13.25
CA THR A 103 -4.32 9.25 13.40
C THR A 103 -3.14 8.39 12.95
N PRO A 104 -2.87 7.26 13.63
CA PRO A 104 -1.81 6.33 13.22
C PRO A 104 -2.21 5.56 11.95
N VAL A 105 -1.33 5.56 10.95
CA VAL A 105 -1.53 4.88 9.67
C VAL A 105 -0.31 4.06 9.25
N TYR A 106 -0.56 3.06 8.40
CA TYR A 106 0.47 2.33 7.66
C TYR A 106 0.44 2.74 6.19
N LYS A 107 1.52 3.40 5.73
CA LYS A 107 1.71 3.78 4.31
C LYS A 107 2.57 2.80 3.52
N LYS A 108 3.02 1.73 4.19
CA LYS A 108 3.93 0.72 3.65
C LYS A 108 3.47 -0.65 4.13
N ASP A 109 3.97 -1.67 3.45
CA ASP A 109 3.81 -3.06 3.85
C ASP A 109 4.21 -3.26 5.32
N PHE A 110 3.41 -4.05 6.03
CA PHE A 110 3.64 -4.34 7.43
C PHE A 110 3.10 -5.72 7.78
N THR A 111 3.47 -6.20 8.96
CA THR A 111 3.02 -7.49 9.45
C THR A 111 2.36 -7.31 10.81
N ALA A 112 1.14 -7.83 10.95
CA ALA A 112 0.52 -8.07 12.25
C ALA A 112 0.75 -9.52 12.68
N VAL A 113 1.03 -9.75 13.95
CA VAL A 113 1.18 -11.11 14.51
C VAL A 113 0.16 -11.29 15.61
N THR A 114 -0.67 -12.32 15.50
CA THR A 114 -1.76 -12.57 16.45
C THR A 114 -1.55 -13.93 17.11
N PRO A 115 -1.40 -14.00 18.44
CA PRO A 115 -1.30 -15.26 19.15
C PRO A 115 -2.57 -16.10 19.01
N VAL A 116 -2.41 -17.41 18.87
CA VAL A 116 -3.52 -18.37 18.94
C VAL A 116 -3.68 -18.79 20.40
N GLU A 117 -4.82 -18.47 20.99
CA GLU A 117 -5.13 -18.86 22.37
C GLU A 117 -5.70 -20.28 22.42
N SER A 118 -6.59 -20.60 21.48
CA SER A 118 -7.23 -21.91 21.38
C SER A 118 -7.62 -22.21 19.93
N ALA A 119 -7.49 -23.46 19.51
CA ALA A 119 -7.92 -23.88 18.18
C ALA A 119 -8.21 -25.39 18.13
N SER A 120 -9.16 -25.77 17.27
CA SER A 120 -9.47 -27.17 16.95
C SER A 120 -8.37 -27.87 16.13
N GLY A 121 -7.39 -27.12 15.60
CA GLY A 121 -6.35 -27.58 14.67
C GLY A 121 -6.83 -27.75 13.23
N GLY A 122 -5.90 -27.85 12.27
CA GLY A 122 -6.22 -27.99 10.85
C GLY A 122 -6.57 -26.66 10.18
N LYS A 123 -7.53 -26.65 9.25
CA LYS A 123 -7.97 -25.43 8.57
C LYS A 123 -8.81 -24.56 9.50
N ALA A 124 -8.42 -23.31 9.65
CA ALA A 124 -9.19 -22.31 10.37
C ALA A 124 -9.51 -21.11 9.46
N THR A 125 -10.58 -20.42 9.79
CA THR A 125 -10.98 -19.18 9.12
C THR A 125 -10.69 -18.01 10.04
N VAL A 126 -10.10 -16.96 9.48
CA VAL A 126 -9.88 -15.68 10.14
C VAL A 126 -10.54 -14.57 9.34
N THR A 127 -11.20 -13.66 10.03
CA THR A 127 -11.82 -12.47 9.45
C THR A 127 -10.91 -11.27 9.77
N VAL A 128 -10.50 -10.56 8.73
CA VAL A 128 -9.72 -9.32 8.82
C VAL A 128 -10.61 -8.17 8.36
N GLU A 129 -10.89 -7.24 9.27
CA GLU A 129 -11.54 -5.98 8.95
C GLU A 129 -10.51 -4.84 8.94
N TYR A 130 -10.59 -3.98 7.92
CA TYR A 130 -9.67 -2.86 7.77
C TYR A 130 -10.32 -1.69 7.02
N GLN A 131 -9.72 -0.52 7.15
CA GLN A 131 -10.11 0.66 6.40
C GLN A 131 -8.87 1.44 5.98
N GLY A 132 -8.93 2.05 4.79
CA GLY A 132 -7.85 2.86 4.26
C GLY A 132 -8.34 3.92 3.29
N CYS A 133 -7.41 4.76 2.83
CA CYS A 133 -7.66 5.81 1.86
C CYS A 133 -6.56 5.86 0.79
N SER A 134 -6.87 6.51 -0.33
CA SER A 134 -5.91 6.95 -1.33
C SER A 134 -5.47 8.38 -1.03
N ASP A 135 -4.18 8.56 -0.78
CA ASP A 135 -3.56 9.88 -0.59
C ASP A 135 -3.61 10.69 -1.89
N ILE A 136 -3.44 10.02 -3.03
CA ILE A 136 -3.37 10.65 -4.36
C ILE A 136 -4.75 11.18 -4.78
N HIS A 137 -5.81 10.46 -4.48
CA HIS A 137 -7.16 10.80 -4.89
C HIS A 137 -8.01 11.46 -3.79
N GLY A 138 -7.55 11.43 -2.53
CA GLY A 138 -8.31 11.91 -1.38
C GLY A 138 -9.60 11.10 -1.13
N VAL A 139 -9.62 9.83 -1.53
CA VAL A 139 -10.78 8.95 -1.41
C VAL A 139 -10.55 7.94 -0.28
N CYS A 140 -11.48 7.90 0.67
CA CYS A 140 -11.50 6.89 1.71
C CYS A 140 -12.49 5.78 1.38
N TYR A 141 -12.03 4.54 1.48
CA TYR A 141 -12.87 3.37 1.26
C TYR A 141 -13.75 3.14 2.49
N PRO A 142 -14.95 2.55 2.33
CA PRO A 142 -15.70 2.03 3.46
C PRO A 142 -14.91 0.88 4.14
N PRO A 143 -15.27 0.50 5.38
CA PRO A 143 -14.72 -0.69 6.02
C PRO A 143 -14.77 -1.90 5.08
N GLN A 144 -13.66 -2.62 5.00
CA GLN A 144 -13.46 -3.82 4.21
C GLN A 144 -13.40 -5.02 5.14
N THR A 145 -13.98 -6.14 4.71
CA THR A 145 -13.90 -7.42 5.40
C THR A 145 -13.28 -8.45 4.47
N ARG A 146 -12.30 -9.22 4.94
CA ARG A 146 -11.66 -10.32 4.22
C ARG A 146 -11.65 -11.57 5.08
N GLN A 147 -12.19 -12.65 4.57
CA GLN A 147 -12.05 -13.97 5.17
C GLN A 147 -10.87 -14.68 4.54
N LEU A 148 -9.94 -15.15 5.37
CA LEU A 148 -8.76 -15.90 4.96
C LEU A 148 -8.83 -17.28 5.61
N THR A 149 -8.45 -18.30 4.84
CA THR A 149 -8.24 -19.65 5.37
C THR A 149 -6.76 -19.83 5.67
N VAL A 150 -6.46 -20.30 6.88
CA VAL A 150 -5.09 -20.61 7.31
C VAL A 150 -5.00 -22.06 7.77
N ASP A 151 -3.92 -22.73 7.40
CA ASP A 151 -3.63 -24.08 7.88
C ASP A 151 -2.85 -23.97 9.20
N LEU A 152 -3.50 -24.31 10.32
CA LEU A 152 -2.89 -24.29 11.65
C LEU A 152 -2.08 -25.57 11.91
N PRO A 153 -0.82 -25.46 12.38
CA PRO A 153 -0.04 -26.64 12.76
C PRO A 153 -0.69 -27.32 13.98
N ALA A 154 -0.54 -28.64 14.09
CA ALA A 154 -1.11 -29.42 15.20
C ALA A 154 -0.62 -28.99 16.60
N SER A 155 0.51 -28.27 16.66
CA SER A 155 1.04 -27.68 17.90
C SER A 155 0.30 -26.43 18.36
N ALA A 156 -0.38 -25.71 17.45
CA ALA A 156 -1.14 -24.51 17.80
C ALA A 156 -2.45 -24.82 18.55
N ALA A 157 -2.94 -26.08 18.48
CA ALA A 157 -4.15 -26.53 19.16
C ALA A 157 -3.98 -26.79 20.67
N GLN A 158 -2.80 -26.51 21.25
CA GLN A 158 -2.42 -26.94 22.62
C GLN A 158 -2.06 -25.76 23.55
N GLY A 159 -2.46 -24.53 23.23
CA GLY A 159 -2.18 -23.33 24.03
C GLY A 159 -2.82 -23.37 25.43
N LYS A 160 -1.97 -23.48 26.46
CA LYS A 160 -2.19 -23.23 27.91
C LYS A 160 -3.27 -24.06 28.64
N THR A 161 -2.85 -25.19 29.21
CA THR A 161 -3.23 -25.54 30.59
C THR A 161 -2.09 -25.13 31.51
N SER A 162 -2.33 -24.15 32.40
CA SER A 162 -1.52 -23.95 33.60
C SER A 162 -2.41 -23.59 34.77
#